data_AF-A0A662U404-F1
#
_entry.id   AF-A0A662U404-F1
#
_cell.length_a   1.000
_cell.length_b   1.000
_cell.length_c   1.000
_cell.angle_alpha   90.00
_cell.angle_beta   90.00
_cell.angle_gamma   90.00
#
_symmetry.space_group_name_H-M   'P 1'
#
loop_
_entity.id
_entity.type
_entity.pdbx_description
1 polymer ?
#
loop_
_entity_poly.entity_id
_entity_poly.type
_entity_poly.pdbx_seq_one_letter_code
_entity_poly.pdbx_strand_id
1 'polypeptide(L)'
;MVQGTKTWDTSYLLILTTLFLPLYLVGIHPHLGLWGDNAAYLILSRATWSGEGYRLVSHPLDPLCGNWPPGLPLLLSVSGWLPLEQHILAAKLLISLLGVGCILLVYSHHRHTPWAH
;
A
#
# COMPACT_ATOMS: atom_id res chain seq x y z
N MET A 1 7.71 27.64 36.76
CA MET A 1 6.50 27.44 35.94
C MET A 1 6.84 26.44 34.86
N VAL A 2 6.44 25.18 35.04
CA VAL A 2 6.66 24.12 34.04
C VAL A 2 5.54 24.24 33.02
N GLN A 3 5.90 24.59 31.77
CA GLN A 3 4.95 24.58 30.66
C GLN A 3 4.52 23.13 30.44
N GLY A 4 3.26 22.82 30.74
CA GLY A 4 2.67 21.53 30.40
C GLY A 4 2.65 21.39 28.88
N THR A 5 3.57 20.59 28.34
CA THR A 5 3.58 20.25 26.92
C THR A 5 2.31 19.45 26.66
N LYS A 6 1.40 20.04 25.89
CA LYS A 6 0.16 19.40 25.45
C LYS A 6 0.54 18.22 24.57
N THR A 7 0.65 17.03 25.17
CA THR A 7 0.83 15.78 24.41
C THR A 7 -0.45 15.58 23.59
N TRP A 8 -0.32 15.67 22.28
CA TRP A 8 -1.41 15.34 21.37
C TRP A 8 -1.78 13.87 21.60
N ASP A 9 -3.00 13.63 22.06
CA ASP A 9 -3.50 12.28 22.32
C ASP A 9 -3.60 11.52 20.99
N THR A 10 -2.67 10.60 20.71
CA THR A 10 -2.61 9.86 19.45
C THR A 10 -3.77 8.87 19.26
N SER A 11 -4.67 8.75 20.24
CA SER A 11 -5.90 7.95 20.15
C SER A 11 -6.77 8.34 18.96
N TYR A 12 -6.71 9.59 18.48
CA TYR A 12 -7.45 9.99 17.26
C TYR A 12 -7.04 9.17 16.03
N LEU A 13 -5.78 8.71 15.92
CA LEU A 13 -5.34 7.88 14.80
C LEU A 13 -6.07 6.53 14.78
N LEU A 14 -6.28 5.93 15.96
CA LEU A 14 -7.02 4.69 16.10
C LEU A 14 -8.51 4.90 15.81
N ILE A 15 -9.10 5.98 16.33
CA ILE A 15 -10.51 6.33 16.08
C ILE A 15 -10.74 6.53 14.58
N LEU A 16 -9.91 7.33 13.91
CA LEU A 16 -10.01 7.57 12.48
C LEU A 16 -9.81 6.26 11.69
N THR A 17 -8.79 5.46 12.02
CA THR A 17 -8.57 4.19 11.33
C THR A 17 -9.76 3.25 11.49
N THR A 18 -10.30 3.13 12.70
CA THR A 18 -11.44 2.24 12.99
C THR A 18 -12.71 2.71 12.28
N LEU A 19 -12.92 4.02 12.17
CA LEU A 19 -14.09 4.59 11.50
C LEU A 19 -13.99 4.49 9.97
N PHE A 20 -12.83 4.79 9.39
CA PHE A 20 -12.66 4.90 7.94
C PHE A 20 -12.25 3.58 7.28
N LEU A 21 -11.62 2.64 8.00
CA LEU A 21 -11.21 1.36 7.41
C LEU A 21 -12.40 0.54 6.89
N PRO A 22 -13.53 0.38 7.60
CA PRO A 22 -14.67 -0.35 7.06
C PRO A 22 -15.25 0.29 5.81
N LEU A 23 -15.36 1.62 5.79
CA LEU A 23 -15.83 2.39 4.62
C LEU A 23 -14.91 2.17 3.42
N TYR A 24 -13.60 2.18 3.66
CA TYR A 24 -12.60 1.91 2.64
C TYR A 24 -12.69 0.46 2.12
N LEU A 25 -12.86 -0.53 3.01
CA LEU A 25 -12.97 -1.95 2.64
C LEU A 25 -14.22 -2.24 1.79
N VAL A 26 -15.35 -1.58 2.07
CA VAL A 26 -16.57 -1.67 1.23
C VAL A 26 -16.30 -1.17 -0.20
N GLY A 27 -15.39 -0.21 -0.35
CA GLY A 27 -14.96 0.30 -1.65
C GLY A 27 -14.03 -0.63 -2.42
N ILE A 28 -13.52 -1.71 -1.84
CA ILE A 28 -12.61 -2.64 -2.53
C ILE A 28 -13.40 -3.56 -3.47
N HIS A 29 -13.06 -3.49 -4.75
CA HIS A 29 -13.62 -4.31 -5.81
C HIS A 29 -12.49 -4.99 -6.62
N PRO A 30 -12.72 -6.18 -7.20
CA PRO A 30 -11.69 -6.91 -7.97
C PRO A 30 -11.38 -6.28 -9.34
N HIS A 31 -12.05 -5.18 -9.71
CA HIS A 31 -11.81 -4.50 -10.98
C HIS A 31 -10.66 -3.50 -10.91
N LEU A 32 -9.95 -3.38 -12.03
CA LEU A 32 -8.91 -2.39 -12.22
C LEU A 32 -9.55 -1.00 -12.30
N GLY A 33 -9.10 -0.08 -11.44
CA GLY A 33 -9.45 1.33 -11.61
C GLY A 33 -8.73 1.87 -12.85
N LEU A 34 -9.46 2.49 -13.77
CA LEU A 34 -8.91 3.07 -15.01
C LEU A 34 -8.10 4.36 -14.78
N TRP A 35 -7.82 4.71 -13.52
CA TRP A 35 -7.23 5.97 -13.13
C TRP A 35 -5.83 5.75 -12.56
N GLY A 36 -4.89 6.59 -13.00
CA GLY A 36 -3.53 6.68 -12.45
C GLY A 36 -2.59 5.56 -12.87
N ASP A 37 -1.64 5.26 -12.00
CA ASP A 37 -0.51 4.35 -12.17
C ASP A 37 -0.77 2.93 -11.63
N ASN A 38 -1.96 2.66 -11.10
CA ASN A 38 -2.37 1.36 -10.56
C ASN A 38 -2.11 0.19 -11.54
N ALA A 39 -2.43 0.39 -12.81
CA ALA A 39 -2.24 -0.60 -13.85
C ALA A 39 -0.74 -0.94 -14.03
N ALA A 40 0.13 0.08 -14.00
CA ALA A 40 1.57 -0.12 -14.16
C ALA A 40 2.14 -0.97 -13.02
N TYR A 41 1.77 -0.68 -11.77
CA TYR A 41 2.22 -1.48 -10.62
C TYR A 41 1.77 -2.95 -10.71
N LEU A 42 0.55 -3.20 -11.15
CA LEU A 42 0.00 -4.56 -11.31
C LEU A 42 0.61 -5.31 -12.50
N ILE A 43 0.89 -4.62 -13.59
CA ILE A 43 1.60 -5.18 -14.75
C ILE A 43 3.02 -5.57 -14.33
N LEU A 44 3.73 -4.65 -13.67
CA LEU A 44 5.10 -4.89 -13.22
C LEU A 44 5.18 -6.01 -12.18
N SER A 45 4.22 -6.09 -11.25
CA SER A 45 4.20 -7.18 -10.26
C SER A 45 3.98 -8.53 -10.90
N ARG A 46 3.10 -8.61 -11.91
CA ARG A 46 2.82 -9.86 -12.62
C ARG A 46 3.96 -10.28 -13.53
N ALA A 47 4.57 -9.34 -14.26
CA ALA A 47 5.76 -9.58 -15.09
C ALA A 47 6.96 -10.05 -14.23
N THR A 48 7.09 -9.48 -13.02
CA THR A 48 8.12 -9.91 -12.08
C THR A 48 7.85 -11.33 -11.57
N TRP A 49 6.60 -11.67 -11.28
CA TRP A 49 6.21 -13.03 -10.87
C TRP A 49 6.39 -14.07 -12.01
N SER A 50 6.05 -13.73 -13.26
CA SER A 50 6.16 -14.63 -14.41
C SER A 50 7.60 -14.87 -14.88
N GLY A 51 8.58 -14.16 -14.31
CA GLY A 51 9.98 -14.27 -14.71
C GLY A 51 10.36 -13.42 -15.93
N GLU A 52 9.46 -12.56 -16.42
CA GLU A 52 9.73 -11.62 -17.51
C GLU A 52 10.59 -10.41 -17.03
N GLY A 53 10.74 -10.28 -15.72
CA GLY A 53 11.52 -9.25 -15.06
C GLY A 53 10.75 -7.95 -14.89
N TYR A 54 11.48 -6.88 -14.57
CA TYR A 54 10.88 -5.57 -14.29
C TYR A 54 10.61 -4.78 -15.60
N ARG A 55 9.64 -5.27 -16.39
CA ARG A 55 9.31 -4.78 -17.74
C ARG A 55 7.84 -4.41 -17.88
N LEU A 56 7.56 -3.43 -18.74
CA LEU A 56 6.20 -3.06 -19.11
C LEU A 56 5.72 -3.94 -20.26
N VAL A 57 5.31 -5.17 -19.94
CA VAL A 57 4.87 -6.20 -20.90
C VAL A 57 3.59 -5.84 -21.66
N SER A 58 2.93 -4.74 -21.26
CA SER A 58 1.79 -4.17 -21.98
C SER A 58 2.20 -3.25 -23.13
N HIS A 59 3.48 -2.87 -23.22
CA HIS A 59 3.99 -1.97 -24.26
C HIS A 59 4.58 -2.80 -25.41
N PRO A 60 4.35 -2.47 -26.69
CA PRO A 60 4.80 -3.29 -27.83
C PRO A 60 6.30 -3.59 -27.93
N LEU A 61 7.13 -2.89 -27.14
CA LEU A 61 8.59 -3.01 -27.13
C LEU A 61 9.12 -3.59 -25.81
N ASP A 62 8.23 -3.97 -24.88
CA ASP A 62 8.53 -4.51 -23.54
C ASP A 62 9.73 -3.84 -22.85
N PRO A 63 9.76 -2.50 -22.73
CA PRO A 63 10.91 -1.80 -22.22
C PRO A 63 11.14 -2.18 -20.74
N LEU A 64 12.41 -2.21 -20.35
CA LEU A 64 12.79 -2.22 -18.94
C LEU A 64 12.21 -0.97 -18.28
N CYS A 65 11.59 -1.18 -17.13
CA CYS A 65 10.91 -0.10 -16.44
C CYS A 65 11.87 0.64 -15.49
N GLY A 66 12.16 1.91 -15.78
CA GLY A 66 12.98 2.77 -14.90
C GLY A 66 12.19 3.87 -14.18
N ASN A 67 10.91 4.05 -14.53
CA ASN A 67 10.12 5.20 -14.08
C ASN A 67 9.43 4.99 -12.73
N TRP A 68 9.21 3.73 -12.33
CA TRP A 68 8.62 3.39 -11.03
C TRP A 68 9.63 2.64 -10.16
N PRO A 69 9.65 2.89 -8.84
CA PRO A 69 10.51 2.16 -7.93
C PRO A 69 10.05 0.70 -7.82
N PRO A 70 10.98 -0.27 -7.78
CA PRO A 70 10.63 -1.70 -7.82
C PRO A 70 10.05 -2.24 -6.52
N GLY A 71 10.19 -1.52 -5.40
CA GLY A 71 9.79 -2.00 -4.07
C GLY A 71 8.31 -2.41 -3.99
N LEU A 72 7.39 -1.56 -4.46
CA LEU A 72 5.96 -1.88 -4.41
C LEU A 72 5.59 -3.04 -5.36
N PRO A 73 5.95 -3.04 -6.66
CA PRO A 73 5.67 -4.18 -7.53
C PRO A 73 6.23 -5.52 -7.02
N LEU A 74 7.42 -5.51 -6.41
CA LEU A 74 8.02 -6.71 -5.81
C LEU A 74 7.21 -7.23 -4.63
N LEU A 75 6.67 -6.35 -3.79
CA LEU A 75 5.76 -6.76 -2.71
C LEU A 75 4.45 -7.33 -3.27
N LEU A 76 3.91 -6.69 -4.31
CA LEU A 76 2.67 -7.14 -4.96
C LEU A 76 2.86 -8.46 -5.74
N SER A 77 4.07 -8.79 -6.18
CA SER A 77 4.33 -10.01 -6.97
C SER A 77 4.09 -11.30 -6.18
N VAL A 78 4.04 -11.23 -4.85
CA VAL A 78 3.68 -12.36 -3.97
C VAL A 78 2.31 -12.95 -4.32
N SER A 79 1.39 -12.12 -4.85
CA SER A 79 0.06 -12.56 -5.30
C SER A 79 -0.02 -12.74 -6.83
N GLY A 80 1.11 -12.67 -7.55
CA GLY A 80 1.15 -12.68 -9.01
C GLY A 80 0.73 -14.00 -9.66
N TRP A 81 0.73 -15.11 -8.90
CA TRP A 81 0.24 -16.42 -9.33
C TRP A 81 -1.28 -16.50 -9.45
N LEU A 82 -2.00 -15.55 -8.84
CA LEU A 82 -3.46 -15.55 -8.86
C LEU A 82 -4.03 -15.17 -10.25
N PRO A 83 -5.24 -15.66 -10.56
CA PRO A 83 -6.07 -15.10 -11.63
C PRO A 83 -6.16 -13.57 -11.53
N LEU A 84 -6.28 -12.87 -12.67
CA LEU A 84 -6.15 -11.41 -12.72
C LEU A 84 -7.03 -10.68 -11.70
N GLU A 85 -8.32 -11.03 -11.60
CA GLU A 85 -9.26 -10.42 -10.66
C GLU A 85 -8.86 -10.64 -9.20
N GLN A 86 -8.39 -11.84 -8.88
CA GLN A 86 -7.92 -12.21 -7.55
C GLN A 86 -6.58 -11.54 -7.22
N HIS A 87 -5.70 -11.37 -8.21
CA HIS A 87 -4.46 -10.62 -8.07
C HIS A 87 -4.74 -9.14 -7.77
N ILE A 88 -5.67 -8.51 -8.50
CA ILE A 88 -6.09 -7.13 -8.25
C ILE A 88 -6.64 -6.99 -6.82
N LEU A 89 -7.52 -7.90 -6.42
CA LEU A 89 -8.10 -7.90 -5.08
C LEU A 89 -7.01 -8.09 -4.00
N ALA A 90 -6.14 -9.08 -4.17
CA ALA A 90 -5.04 -9.35 -3.26
C ALA A 90 -4.07 -8.18 -3.15
N ALA A 91 -3.75 -7.50 -4.26
CA ALA A 91 -2.91 -6.32 -4.27
C ALA A 91 -3.55 -5.16 -3.49
N LYS A 92 -4.85 -4.89 -3.69
CA LYS A 92 -5.60 -3.88 -2.92
C LYS A 92 -5.57 -4.21 -1.43
N LEU A 93 -5.84 -5.46 -1.04
CA LEU A 93 -5.78 -5.90 0.35
C LEU A 93 -4.39 -5.77 0.96
N LEU A 94 -3.33 -6.12 0.21
CA LEU A 94 -1.96 -6.00 0.66
C LEU A 94 -1.55 -4.54 0.87
N ILE A 95 -1.92 -3.64 -0.04
CA ILE A 95 -1.71 -2.19 0.11
C ILE A 95 -2.47 -1.67 1.33
N SER A 96 -3.70 -2.14 1.55
CA SER A 96 -4.51 -1.77 2.71
C SER A 96 -3.84 -2.18 4.02
N LEU A 97 -3.34 -3.41 4.08
CA LEU A 97 -2.63 -3.97 5.23
C LEU A 97 -1.35 -3.17 5.52
N LEU A 98 -0.56 -2.86 4.49
CA LEU A 98 0.64 -2.01 4.62
C LEU A 98 0.28 -0.61 5.12
N GLY A 99 -0.78 0.00 4.59
CA GLY A 99 -1.27 1.30 5.03
C GLY A 99 -1.66 1.32 6.51
N VAL A 100 -2.45 0.33 6.96
CA VAL A 100 -2.81 0.17 8.37
C VAL A 100 -1.56 -0.09 9.22
N GLY A 101 -0.64 -0.93 8.75
CA GLY A 101 0.64 -1.19 9.41
C GLY A 101 1.46 0.09 9.63
N CYS A 102 1.54 0.96 8.62
CA CYS A 102 2.20 2.26 8.74
C CYS A 102 1.54 3.14 9.80
N ILE A 103 0.20 3.21 9.85
CA ILE A 103 -0.52 3.98 10.87
C ILE A 103 -0.23 3.43 12.27
N LEU A 104 -0.23 2.10 12.43
CA LEU A 104 0.09 1.45 13.72
C LEU A 104 1.53 1.69 14.14
N LEU A 105 2.49 1.69 13.21
CA LEU A 105 3.90 2.01 13.49
C LEU A 105 4.05 3.46 13.94
N VAL A 106 3.37 4.41 13.28
CA VAL A 106 3.36 5.82 13.68
C VAL A 106 2.73 5.97 15.06
N TYR A 107 1.58 5.35 15.30
CA TYR A 107 0.92 5.34 16.61
C TYR A 107 1.84 4.77 17.71
N SER A 108 2.49 3.63 17.45
CA SER A 108 3.43 2.98 18.36
C SER A 108 4.63 3.87 18.66
N HIS A 109 5.25 4.44 17.63
CA HIS A 109 6.39 5.35 17.77
C HIS A 109 6.03 6.53 18.68
N HIS A 110 4.93 7.24 18.40
CA HIS A 110 4.51 8.37 19.22
C HIS A 110 4.13 7.98 20.65
N ARG A 111 3.60 6.78 20.88
CA ARG A 111 3.29 6.28 22.24
C ARG A 111 4.56 6.01 23.04
N HIS A 112 5.61 5.47 22.40
CA HIS A 112 6.85 5.07 23.07
C HIS A 112 7.88 6.20 23.20
N THR A 113 7.80 7.24 22.37
CA THR A 113 8.59 8.48 22.51
C THR A 113 7.67 9.65 22.89
N PRO A 114 7.16 9.73 24.13
CA PRO A 114 6.64 10.99 24.63
C PRO A 114 7.84 11.95 24.63
N TRP A 115 7.84 12.92 23.72
CA TRP A 115 8.92 13.88 23.48
C TRP A 115 9.69 14.22 24.76
N ALA A 116 10.93 13.75 24.86
CA ALA A 116 11.84 14.09 25.95
C ALA A 116 12.45 15.46 25.67
N HIS A 117 11.68 16.52 25.90
CA HIS A 117 12.18 17.90 26.05
C HIS A 117 11.33 18.65 27.06
#